data_AF-A0A2G6T8M1-F1
#
_entry.id   AF-A0A2G6T8M1-F1
#
_cell.length_a   1.000
_cell.length_b   1.000
_cell.length_c   1.000
_cell.angle_alpha   90.00
_cell.angle_beta   90.00
_cell.angle_gamma   90.00
#
_symmetry.space_group_name_H-M   'P 1'
#
loop_
_entity.id
_entity.type
_entity.pdbx_description
1 polymer ?
#
loop_
_entity_poly.entity_id
_entity_poly.type
_entity_poly.pdbx_seq_one_letter_code
_entity_poly.pdbx_strand_id
1 'polypeptide(L)'
;MKKLRFLTFIVLLFASCNSNENPPIAEPLTFEPSLLLKTWTYDTVLLQGNLYLYDHNPDCFKDYFTYRNNEGQMYQYDEIYFTNTYCSGNQSILTWEPAGDHINFYFGTVIVDEYKVISLTEKLFTFAIDRDIDNDGKKEHLIITAIPYDIFNSSKIKDKKNQKLKTFPVKLNF
;
A
#
# COMPACT_ATOMS: atom_id res chain seq x y z
N MET A 1 10.68 17.43 -76.50
CA MET A 1 11.97 17.05 -75.85
C MET A 1 11.96 17.70 -74.48
N LYS A 2 12.13 17.07 -73.31
CA LYS A 2 12.52 15.72 -72.91
C LYS A 2 11.46 15.10 -71.99
N LYS A 3 11.39 13.77 -72.05
CA LYS A 3 10.59 12.87 -71.24
C LYS A 3 11.16 12.79 -69.82
N LEU A 4 10.30 12.74 -68.81
CA LEU A 4 10.52 11.86 -67.66
C LEU A 4 9.16 11.38 -67.13
N ARG A 5 8.79 10.16 -67.54
CA ARG A 5 7.74 9.34 -66.94
C ARG A 5 8.39 8.02 -66.57
N PHE A 6 8.22 7.60 -65.32
CA PHE A 6 8.19 6.23 -64.78
C PHE A 6 8.52 6.38 -63.29
N LEU A 7 7.94 5.70 -62.32
CA LEU A 7 6.82 4.77 -62.20
C LEU A 7 6.85 4.38 -60.71
N THR A 8 5.68 4.05 -60.15
CA THR A 8 5.50 3.07 -59.03
C THR A 8 6.17 3.43 -57.70
N PHE A 9 5.41 3.82 -56.67
CA PHE A 9 4.54 2.90 -55.89
C PHE A 9 5.35 1.69 -55.44
N ILE A 10 5.73 1.63 -54.17
CA ILE A 10 5.94 0.41 -53.37
C ILE A 10 6.33 0.90 -51.98
N VAL A 11 5.37 0.73 -51.07
CA VAL A 11 5.61 0.39 -49.66
C VAL A 11 5.86 1.58 -48.73
N LEU A 12 4.76 2.30 -48.45
CA LEU A 12 4.33 2.45 -47.05
C LEU A 12 4.29 1.03 -46.44
N LEU A 13 5.41 0.59 -45.86
CA LEU A 13 5.40 -0.49 -44.89
C LEU A 13 4.68 0.11 -43.69
N PHE A 14 3.36 -0.09 -43.71
CA PHE A 14 2.56 -0.20 -42.51
C PHE A 14 3.31 -1.16 -41.58
N ALA A 15 4.13 -0.60 -40.68
CA ALA A 15 4.42 -1.21 -39.40
C ALA A 15 3.09 -1.18 -38.63
N SER A 16 2.18 -2.05 -39.06
CA SER A 16 1.07 -2.52 -38.24
C SER A 16 1.74 -3.36 -37.15
N CYS A 17 2.21 -2.68 -36.10
CA CYS A 17 2.23 -3.29 -34.79
C CYS A 17 0.77 -3.55 -34.45
N ASN A 18 0.28 -4.71 -34.86
CA ASN A 18 -0.91 -5.30 -34.30
C ASN A 18 -0.52 -5.81 -32.91
N SER A 19 -0.25 -4.89 -31.97
CA SER A 19 -0.26 -5.22 -30.56
C SER A 19 -1.73 -5.31 -30.15
N ASN A 20 -2.41 -6.37 -30.61
CA ASN A 20 -3.55 -6.93 -29.91
C ASN A 20 -3.02 -7.61 -28.63
N GLU A 21 -2.35 -6.82 -27.78
CA GLU A 21 -2.31 -7.11 -26.37
C GLU A 21 -3.64 -6.54 -25.88
N ASN A 22 -4.67 -7.38 -25.89
CA ASN A 22 -5.84 -7.06 -25.08
C ASN A 22 -5.29 -6.71 -23.69
N PRO A 23 -5.54 -5.49 -23.17
CA PRO A 23 -5.08 -5.15 -21.84
C PRO A 23 -5.57 -6.25 -20.89
N PRO A 24 -4.73 -6.73 -19.96
CA PRO A 24 -5.14 -7.76 -19.03
C PRO A 24 -6.47 -7.34 -18.40
N ILE A 25 -7.46 -8.23 -18.48
CA ILE A 25 -8.78 -7.97 -17.92
C ILE A 25 -8.56 -7.74 -16.43
N ALA A 26 -8.85 -6.53 -15.97
CA ALA A 26 -8.69 -6.17 -14.55
C ALA A 26 -9.49 -7.16 -13.71
N GLU A 27 -8.82 -7.83 -12.78
CA GLU A 27 -9.47 -8.78 -11.88
C GLU A 27 -10.52 -8.04 -11.03
N PRO A 28 -11.74 -8.56 -10.93
CA PRO A 28 -12.77 -7.94 -10.11
C PRO A 28 -12.33 -7.94 -8.64
N LEU A 29 -12.57 -6.83 -7.96
CA LEU A 29 -12.15 -6.67 -6.57
C LEU A 29 -12.97 -7.57 -5.64
N THR A 30 -12.30 -8.13 -4.63
CA THR A 30 -12.92 -8.99 -3.60
C THR A 30 -13.37 -8.22 -2.36
N PHE A 31 -13.15 -6.91 -2.34
CA PHE A 31 -13.47 -5.99 -1.25
C PHE A 31 -14.03 -4.68 -1.79
N GLU A 32 -14.76 -3.93 -0.94
CA GLU A 32 -15.32 -2.62 -1.27
C GLU A 32 -14.26 -1.52 -1.10
N PRO A 33 -13.70 -0.92 -2.18
CA PRO A 33 -12.56 0.00 -2.07
C PRO A 33 -12.91 1.32 -1.40
N SER A 34 -14.19 1.70 -1.41
CA SER A 34 -14.69 2.89 -0.71
C SER A 34 -14.44 2.80 0.80
N LEU A 35 -14.37 1.60 1.37
CA LEU A 35 -14.04 1.39 2.79
C LEU A 35 -12.59 1.73 3.11
N LEU A 36 -11.67 1.68 2.13
CA LEU A 36 -10.27 2.07 2.33
C LEU A 36 -10.13 3.57 2.58
N LEU A 37 -11.03 4.40 2.01
CA LEU A 37 -10.92 5.87 1.90
C LEU A 37 -11.12 6.60 3.24
N LYS A 38 -10.21 6.34 4.18
CA LYS A 38 -10.12 6.93 5.52
C LYS A 38 -8.70 6.71 6.05
N THR A 39 -8.47 7.16 7.29
CA THR A 39 -7.21 6.89 7.98
C THR A 39 -7.36 5.66 8.86
N TRP A 40 -6.31 4.84 8.84
CA TRP A 40 -6.18 3.59 9.56
C TRP A 40 -4.93 3.65 10.44
N THR A 41 -4.94 2.92 11.55
CA THR A 41 -3.77 2.74 12.39
C THR A 41 -3.55 1.26 12.66
N TYR A 42 -2.28 0.85 12.67
CA TYR A 42 -1.88 -0.50 13.00
C TYR A 42 -2.36 -0.89 14.40
N ASP A 43 -2.87 -2.11 14.57
CA ASP A 43 -3.38 -2.61 15.85
C ASP A 43 -2.60 -3.84 16.30
N THR A 44 -2.63 -4.91 15.50
CA THR A 44 -1.91 -6.16 15.81
C THR A 44 -1.17 -6.73 14.61
N VAL A 45 -0.16 -7.55 14.91
CA VAL A 45 0.63 -8.29 13.94
C VAL A 45 0.66 -9.76 14.35
N LEU A 46 0.31 -10.67 13.44
CA LEU A 46 0.43 -12.11 13.60
C LEU A 46 1.64 -12.58 12.79
N LEU A 47 2.63 -13.13 13.48
CA LEU A 47 3.83 -13.73 12.89
C LEU A 47 3.98 -15.16 13.42
N GLN A 48 4.01 -16.14 12.52
CA GLN A 48 4.19 -17.56 12.86
C GLN A 48 3.22 -18.05 13.95
N GLY A 49 1.96 -17.62 13.89
CA GLY A 49 0.91 -17.99 14.85
C GLY A 49 0.95 -17.23 16.19
N ASN A 50 1.95 -16.37 16.41
CA ASN A 50 2.05 -15.53 17.61
C ASN A 50 1.47 -14.15 17.33
N LEU A 51 0.53 -13.71 18.17
CA LEU A 51 -0.10 -12.40 18.06
C LEU A 51 0.64 -11.36 18.91
N TYR A 52 0.98 -10.24 18.28
CA TYR A 52 1.69 -9.11 18.88
C TYR A 52 0.84 -7.84 18.77
N LEU A 53 1.02 -6.93 19.72
CA LEU A 53 0.58 -5.55 19.55
C LEU A 53 1.55 -4.82 18.63
N TYR A 54 1.04 -3.98 17.74
CA TYR A 54 1.93 -3.11 16.98
C TYR A 54 2.61 -2.09 17.90
N ASP A 55 3.93 -1.95 17.75
CA ASP A 55 4.75 -1.05 18.58
C ASP A 55 4.64 0.39 18.09
N HIS A 56 3.65 1.12 18.59
CA HIS A 56 3.59 2.56 18.37
C HIS A 56 4.55 3.27 19.31
N ASN A 57 5.17 4.37 18.87
CA ASN A 57 6.08 5.10 19.74
C ASN A 57 5.32 5.70 20.94
N PRO A 58 5.82 5.49 22.17
CA PRO A 58 5.19 6.05 23.35
C PRO A 58 5.24 7.58 23.33
N ASP A 59 4.25 8.21 23.96
CA ASP A 59 4.07 9.67 24.08
C ASP A 59 3.82 10.42 22.75
N CYS A 60 3.67 9.67 21.66
CA CYS A 60 3.31 10.15 20.33
C CYS A 60 1.89 9.77 19.93
N PHE A 61 1.45 10.27 18.78
CA PHE A 61 0.29 9.73 18.11
C PHE A 61 0.60 8.31 17.62
N LYS A 62 -0.44 7.52 17.32
CA LYS A 62 -0.23 6.23 16.69
C LYS A 62 0.36 6.40 15.29
N ASP A 63 1.14 5.44 14.84
CA ASP A 63 1.52 5.30 13.44
C ASP A 63 0.26 4.98 12.62
N TYR A 64 0.12 5.63 11.46
CA TYR A 64 -1.10 5.57 10.68
C TYR A 64 -0.83 5.64 9.20
N PHE A 65 -1.82 5.22 8.42
CA PHE A 65 -1.82 5.33 6.98
C PHE A 65 -3.19 5.75 6.45
N THR A 66 -3.20 6.45 5.34
CA THR A 66 -4.41 7.02 4.73
C THR A 66 -4.47 6.69 3.25
N TYR A 67 -5.60 6.16 2.81
CA TYR A 67 -5.92 6.08 1.39
C TYR A 67 -6.77 7.27 0.98
N ARG A 68 -6.38 7.93 -0.10
CA ARG A 68 -7.10 9.07 -0.68
C ARG A 68 -7.42 8.79 -2.14
N ASN A 69 -8.56 9.33 -2.57
CA ASN A 69 -8.98 9.31 -3.96
C ASN A 69 -9.82 10.56 -4.30
N ASN A 70 -9.39 11.71 -3.80
CA ASN A 70 -10.02 13.00 -4.09
C ASN A 70 -9.28 13.68 -5.24
N GLU A 71 -9.91 14.67 -5.87
CA GLU A 71 -9.24 15.53 -6.86
C GLU A 71 -7.95 16.12 -6.27
N GLY A 72 -6.84 16.03 -7.01
CA GLY A 72 -5.50 16.44 -6.55
C GLY A 72 -4.77 15.42 -5.65
N GLN A 73 -5.42 14.35 -5.20
CA GLN A 73 -4.84 13.26 -4.39
C GLN A 73 -5.40 11.90 -4.85
N MET A 74 -5.54 11.73 -6.17
CA MET A 74 -6.07 10.50 -6.75
C MET A 74 -5.10 9.35 -6.47
N TYR A 75 -5.64 8.24 -5.96
CA TYR A 75 -4.87 7.05 -5.62
C TYR A 75 -3.66 7.32 -4.71
N GLN A 76 -3.69 8.37 -3.88
CA GLN A 76 -2.58 8.69 -2.98
C GLN A 76 -2.68 7.86 -1.70
N TYR A 77 -1.58 7.21 -1.35
CA TYR A 77 -1.35 6.56 -0.07
C TYR A 77 -0.33 7.36 0.72
N ASP A 78 -0.67 7.70 1.96
CA ASP A 78 0.27 8.31 2.90
C ASP A 78 0.45 7.41 4.11
N GLU A 79 1.69 7.08 4.46
CA GLU A 79 2.02 6.41 5.72
C GLU A 79 2.89 7.33 6.58
N ILE A 80 2.56 7.43 7.86
CA ILE A 80 3.32 8.20 8.84
C ILE A 80 3.63 7.30 10.04
N TYR A 81 4.91 7.24 10.39
CA TYR A 81 5.38 6.54 11.58
C TYR A 81 6.36 7.39 12.38
N PHE A 82 6.28 7.30 13.70
CA PHE A 82 7.14 8.03 14.61
C PHE A 82 8.38 7.21 14.94
N THR A 83 9.55 7.84 14.88
CA THR A 83 10.87 7.19 15.00
C THR A 83 11.51 7.36 16.37
N ASN A 84 11.05 8.32 17.16
CA ASN A 84 11.54 8.57 18.52
C ASN A 84 10.44 9.11 19.44
N THR A 85 10.76 9.29 20.72
CA THR A 85 9.85 9.81 21.76
C THR A 85 9.62 11.32 21.67
N TYR A 86 10.42 12.03 20.86
CA TYR A 86 10.18 13.43 20.49
C TYR A 86 9.16 13.56 19.34
N CYS A 87 8.57 12.45 18.91
CA CYS A 87 7.60 12.38 17.82
C CYS A 87 8.11 12.93 16.50
N SER A 88 9.41 12.75 16.22
CA SER A 88 9.91 12.91 14.85
C SER A 88 9.33 11.78 13.99
N GLY A 89 8.56 12.16 12.98
CA GLY A 89 7.93 11.21 12.07
C GLY A 89 8.65 11.14 10.72
N ASN A 90 8.61 9.96 10.11
CA ASN A 90 8.85 9.80 8.69
C ASN A 90 7.51 9.70 7.97
N GLN A 91 7.47 10.16 6.72
CA GLN A 91 6.31 10.06 5.86
C GLN A 91 6.70 9.40 4.54
N SER A 92 5.92 8.40 4.14
CA SER A 92 5.98 7.79 2.81
C SER A 92 4.74 8.18 2.04
N ILE A 93 4.91 8.61 0.79
CA ILE A 93 3.83 8.94 -0.13
C ILE A 93 3.96 8.05 -1.35
N LEU A 94 2.95 7.24 -1.62
CA LEU A 94 2.91 6.27 -2.71
C LEU A 94 1.62 6.41 -3.50
N THR A 95 1.58 5.79 -4.67
CA THR A 95 0.33 5.56 -5.39
C THR A 95 -0.20 4.17 -5.05
N TRP A 96 -1.48 4.01 -4.73
CA TRP A 96 -2.10 2.71 -4.46
C TRP A 96 -3.07 2.31 -5.57
N GLU A 97 -3.09 1.03 -5.92
CA GLU A 97 -3.96 0.53 -6.99
C GLU A 97 -4.54 -0.84 -6.58
N PRO A 98 -5.87 -0.98 -6.45
CA PRO A 98 -6.48 -2.24 -6.07
C PRO A 98 -6.65 -3.17 -7.29
N ALA A 99 -6.35 -4.45 -7.13
CA ALA A 99 -6.55 -5.47 -8.15
C ALA A 99 -6.85 -6.83 -7.48
N GLY A 100 -7.99 -7.45 -7.80
CA GLY A 100 -8.42 -8.70 -7.14
C GLY A 100 -8.55 -8.54 -5.61
N ASP A 101 -7.82 -9.38 -4.87
CA ASP A 101 -7.65 -9.29 -3.41
C ASP A 101 -6.35 -8.58 -3.00
N HIS A 102 -5.72 -7.83 -3.89
CA HIS A 102 -4.46 -7.13 -3.65
C HIS A 102 -4.59 -5.61 -3.75
N ILE A 103 -3.69 -4.89 -3.08
CA ILE A 103 -3.43 -3.46 -3.25
C ILE A 103 -1.94 -3.32 -3.54
N ASN A 104 -1.62 -2.87 -4.75
CA ASN A 104 -0.25 -2.59 -5.16
C ASN A 104 0.11 -1.16 -4.80
N PHE A 105 1.34 -0.95 -4.35
CA PHE A 105 1.84 0.39 -4.03
C PHE A 105 3.03 0.72 -4.90
N TYR A 106 3.02 1.92 -5.46
CA TYR A 106 3.99 2.37 -6.44
C TYR A 106 4.74 3.60 -5.98
N PHE A 107 6.04 3.60 -6.25
CA PHE A 107 6.86 4.80 -6.30
C PHE A 107 7.11 5.16 -7.77
N GLY A 108 6.36 6.13 -8.27
CA GLY A 108 6.29 6.40 -9.70
C GLY A 108 5.64 5.23 -10.43
N THR A 109 6.38 4.54 -11.29
CA THR A 109 5.89 3.38 -12.06
C THR A 109 6.36 2.02 -11.49
N VAL A 110 7.11 2.02 -10.40
CA VAL A 110 7.71 0.81 -9.82
C VAL A 110 6.86 0.35 -8.65
N ILE A 111 6.40 -0.90 -8.67
CA ILE A 111 5.77 -1.53 -7.51
C ILE A 111 6.83 -1.71 -6.43
N VAL A 112 6.53 -1.17 -5.24
CA VAL A 112 7.39 -1.22 -4.07
C VAL A 112 6.74 -2.01 -2.93
N ASP A 113 5.40 -2.15 -2.91
CA ASP A 113 4.66 -3.07 -2.00
C ASP A 113 3.54 -3.79 -2.70
N GLU A 114 3.08 -4.81 -2.00
CA GLU A 114 1.74 -5.35 -2.17
C GLU A 114 1.12 -5.70 -0.80
N TYR A 115 -0.13 -5.30 -0.59
CA TYR A 115 -0.97 -5.81 0.50
C TYR A 115 -1.99 -6.79 -0.06
N LYS A 116 -2.04 -7.99 0.51
CA LYS A 116 -3.11 -8.94 0.23
C LYS A 116 -4.26 -8.75 1.22
N VAL A 117 -5.39 -8.22 0.75
CA VAL A 117 -6.58 -7.97 1.55
C VAL A 117 -7.24 -9.30 1.97
N ILE A 118 -7.30 -9.55 3.28
CA ILE A 118 -7.97 -10.72 3.85
C ILE A 118 -9.42 -10.37 4.21
N SER A 119 -9.65 -9.20 4.80
CA SER A 119 -10.98 -8.70 5.15
C SER A 119 -10.97 -7.19 5.33
N LEU A 120 -11.96 -6.52 4.77
CA LEU A 120 -12.14 -5.08 4.91
C LEU A 120 -13.59 -4.78 5.32
N THR A 121 -13.72 -4.12 6.48
CA THR A 121 -15.00 -3.68 7.03
C THR A 121 -14.91 -2.24 7.48
N GLU A 122 -16.01 -1.65 7.93
CA GLU A 122 -16.00 -0.29 8.49
C GLU A 122 -15.09 -0.10 9.71
N LYS A 123 -14.80 -1.17 10.45
CA LYS A 123 -14.12 -1.11 11.76
C LYS A 123 -12.78 -1.84 11.81
N LEU A 124 -12.50 -2.68 10.83
CA LEU A 124 -11.34 -3.55 10.83
C LEU A 124 -10.88 -3.77 9.40
N PHE A 125 -9.59 -3.55 9.17
CA PHE A 125 -8.89 -3.90 7.96
C PHE A 125 -7.84 -4.95 8.32
N THR A 126 -7.96 -6.13 7.73
CA THR A 126 -7.00 -7.23 7.88
C THR A 126 -6.37 -7.53 6.55
N PHE A 127 -5.03 -7.51 6.49
CA PHE A 127 -4.28 -7.76 5.27
C PHE A 127 -2.98 -8.50 5.60
N ALA A 128 -2.42 -9.14 4.59
CA ALA A 128 -1.12 -9.77 4.69
C ALA A 128 -0.07 -9.03 3.88
N ILE A 129 1.17 -9.06 4.39
CA ILE A 129 2.36 -8.56 3.70
C ILE A 129 3.50 -9.56 3.87
N ASP A 130 4.40 -9.60 2.89
CA ASP A 130 5.64 -10.35 2.97
C ASP A 130 6.81 -9.37 3.13
N ARG A 131 7.53 -9.48 4.26
CA ARG A 131 8.61 -8.57 4.66
C ARG A 131 9.79 -9.33 5.22
N ASP A 132 11.00 -8.94 4.81
CA ASP A 132 12.24 -9.38 5.44
C ASP A 132 12.46 -8.52 6.70
N ILE A 133 12.02 -9.01 7.85
CA ILE A 133 12.00 -8.22 9.10
C ILE A 133 13.34 -8.29 9.85
N ASP A 134 14.14 -9.34 9.63
CA ASP A 134 15.42 -9.56 10.29
C ASP A 134 16.64 -9.32 9.38
N ASN A 135 16.39 -8.94 8.12
CA ASN A 135 17.37 -8.66 7.07
C ASN A 135 18.23 -9.90 6.72
N ASP A 136 17.67 -11.11 6.80
CA ASP A 136 18.34 -12.35 6.39
C ASP A 136 18.18 -12.68 4.90
N GLY A 137 17.42 -11.86 4.16
CA GLY A 137 17.11 -12.02 2.75
C GLY A 137 15.87 -12.87 2.47
N LYS A 138 15.21 -13.44 3.49
CA LYS A 138 13.92 -14.14 3.38
C LYS A 138 12.82 -13.24 3.87
N LYS A 139 11.65 -13.38 3.27
CA LYS A 139 10.46 -12.65 3.69
C LYS A 139 9.63 -13.50 4.64
N GLU A 140 9.27 -12.90 5.77
CA GLU A 140 8.25 -13.40 6.67
C GLU A 140 6.87 -12.99 6.21
N HIS A 141 5.94 -13.93 6.29
CA HIS A 141 4.52 -13.67 6.10
C HIS A 141 3.91 -13.09 7.37
N LEU A 142 3.37 -11.88 7.27
CA LEU A 142 2.74 -11.16 8.37
C LEU A 142 1.25 -10.99 8.06
N ILE A 143 0.38 -11.24 9.06
CA ILE A 143 -1.02 -10.83 8.99
C ILE A 143 -1.21 -9.65 9.95
N ILE A 144 -1.69 -8.53 9.43
CA ILE A 144 -1.81 -7.27 10.12
C ILE A 144 -3.27 -6.92 10.27
N THR A 145 -3.65 -6.43 11.45
CA THR A 145 -4.92 -5.73 11.63
C THR A 145 -4.70 -4.24 11.81
N ALA A 146 -5.58 -3.45 11.20
CA ALA A 146 -5.67 -2.02 11.38
C ALA A 146 -7.11 -1.61 11.71
N ILE A 147 -7.25 -0.55 12.49
CA ILE A 147 -8.54 0.02 12.90
C ILE A 147 -8.66 1.47 12.43
N PRO A 148 -9.89 1.99 12.23
CA PRO A 148 -10.07 3.39 11.87
C PRO A 148 -9.41 4.32 12.90
N TYR A 149 -8.78 5.38 12.39
CA TYR A 149 -8.07 6.36 13.19
C TYR A 149 -8.48 7.78 12.81
N ASP A 150 -8.87 8.59 13.79
CA ASP A 150 -9.19 9.99 13.60
C ASP A 150 -7.99 10.84 14.01
N ILE A 151 -7.27 11.37 13.03
CA ILE A 151 -6.08 12.20 13.27
C ILE A 151 -6.40 13.51 13.97
N PHE A 152 -7.61 14.07 13.78
CA PHE A 152 -8.01 15.37 14.34
C PHE A 152 -8.54 15.26 15.76
N ASN A 153 -9.01 14.07 16.16
CA ASN A 153 -9.53 13.78 17.50
C ASN A 153 -8.75 12.66 18.20
N SER A 154 -7.45 12.55 17.92
CA SER A 154 -6.58 11.56 18.54
C SER A 154 -5.93 12.07 19.82
N SER A 155 -5.68 11.15 20.75
CA SER A 155 -4.88 11.42 21.96
C SER A 155 -3.53 10.72 21.83
N LYS A 156 -2.48 11.35 22.38
CA LYS A 156 -1.17 10.72 22.52
C LYS A 156 -1.28 9.41 23.29
N ILE A 157 -0.48 8.43 22.88
CA ILE A 157 -0.33 7.16 23.58
C ILE A 157 0.36 7.46 24.89
N LYS A 158 -0.39 7.40 26.01
CA LYS A 158 0.23 7.47 27.33
C LYS A 158 0.97 6.18 27.58
N ASP A 159 2.23 6.28 27.95
CA ASP A 159 3.07 5.14 28.27
C ASP A 159 2.52 4.43 29.52
N LYS A 160 1.68 3.42 29.27
CA LYS A 160 1.18 2.40 30.22
C LYS A 160 0.08 1.59 29.54
N LYS A 161 0.37 0.32 29.23
CA LYS A 161 -0.68 -0.70 29.23
C LYS A 161 -0.19 -1.99 29.87
N ASN A 162 -0.83 -2.34 30.99
CA ASN A 162 -0.98 -3.72 31.46
C ASN A 162 -1.75 -4.50 30.37
N GLN A 163 -1.06 -4.89 29.30
CA GLN A 163 -1.60 -5.76 28.25
C GLN A 163 -0.82 -7.07 28.28
N LYS A 164 -1.55 -8.19 28.17
CA LYS A 164 -0.96 -9.54 28.23
C LYS A 164 -0.16 -9.90 26.96
N LEU A 165 -0.29 -9.13 25.89
CA LEU A 165 0.39 -9.37 24.62
C LEU A 165 1.76 -8.69 24.60
N LYS A 166 2.72 -9.34 23.95
CA LYS A 166 4.02 -8.73 23.65
C LYS A 166 3.87 -7.72 22.51
N THR A 167 4.74 -6.73 22.54
CA THR A 167 4.89 -5.75 21.47
C THR A 167 5.70 -6.34 20.31
N PHE A 168 5.33 -6.02 19.07
CA PHE A 168 6.03 -6.46 17.87
C PHE A 168 7.36 -5.69 17.74
N PRO A 169 8.50 -6.35 17.52
CA PRO A 169 9.81 -5.73 17.72
C PRO A 169 10.29 -4.82 16.58
N VAL A 170 9.56 -4.74 15.47
CA VAL A 170 10.01 -4.08 14.23
C VAL A 170 8.92 -3.14 13.70
N LYS A 171 9.31 -1.97 13.20
CA LYS A 171 8.39 -1.09 12.48
C LYS A 171 8.13 -1.65 11.08
N LEU A 172 6.86 -1.69 10.68
CA LEU A 172 6.45 -2.25 9.38
C LEU A 172 6.61 -1.26 8.21
N ASN A 173 7.39 -0.19 8.41
CA ASN A 173 7.49 0.88 7.44
C ASN A 173 8.04 0.39 6.09
N PHE A 174 7.68 1.17 5.08
CA PHE A 174 8.33 1.16 3.79
C PHE A 174 9.80 1.59 3.81
#